data_AF-A0A172TF11-F1
#
_entry.id   AF-A0A172TF11-F1
#
_cell.length_a   1.000
_cell.length_b   1.000
_cell.length_c   1.000
_cell.angle_alpha   90.00
_cell.angle_beta   90.00
_cell.angle_gamma   90.00
#
_symmetry.space_group_name_H-M   'P 1'
#
loop_
_entity.id
_entity.type
_entity.pdbx_description
1 polymer ?
#
loop_
_entity_poly.entity_id
_entity_poly.type
_entity_poly.pdbx_seq_one_letter_code
_entity_poly.pdbx_strand_id
1 'polypeptide(L)'
;MLILGGLLHVEEDQWSIAPDLLIVIFPSVLGISFTKDYLNYIKNDTFTKRMALYRTMPIRIEEVVLARFLNIIICTIYNTLTLFTVLYFLTERMNGALTLIPYIGFTITLVGYSMIMSACYVYYELGYSGKRYLMTNFVMTILLLIVVIVAGVLNWSITQHLIQGQVQYGPLLPAVSILIGCLTWYAGYHITIRHLYRREFR
;
A
#
# COMPACT_ATOMS: atom_id res chain seq x y z
N MET A 1 6.86 -7.61 -29.45
CA MET A 1 8.12 -7.95 -28.73
C MET A 1 8.98 -6.75 -28.35
N LEU A 2 8.65 -5.52 -28.74
CA LEU A 2 9.39 -4.30 -28.34
C LEU A 2 9.07 -3.80 -26.91
N ILE A 3 7.87 -4.07 -26.40
CA ILE A 3 7.45 -3.62 -25.05
C ILE A 3 8.11 -4.44 -23.93
N LEU A 4 8.49 -5.70 -24.23
CA LEU A 4 9.18 -6.56 -23.27
C LEU A 4 10.70 -6.25 -23.20
N GLY A 5 11.28 -5.72 -24.28
CA GLY A 5 12.69 -5.33 -24.35
C GLY A 5 12.99 -4.08 -23.52
N GLY A 6 12.08 -3.11 -23.48
CA GLY A 6 12.19 -1.93 -22.61
C GLY A 6 12.01 -2.23 -21.11
N LEU A 7 11.52 -3.43 -20.76
CA LEU A 7 11.38 -3.88 -19.37
C LEU A 7 12.66 -4.56 -18.83
N LEU A 8 13.61 -4.92 -19.71
CA LEU A 8 14.82 -5.69 -19.35
C LEU A 8 16.13 -5.08 -19.90
N HIS A 9 16.10 -4.06 -20.76
CA HIS A 9 17.33 -3.34 -21.13
C HIS A 9 17.73 -2.35 -20.04
N VAL A 10 18.64 -2.86 -19.22
CA VAL A 10 19.58 -2.11 -18.38
C VAL A 10 20.58 -1.45 -19.33
N GLU A 11 20.28 -0.25 -19.83
CA GLU A 11 21.29 0.68 -20.33
C GLU A 11 21.49 1.75 -19.25
N GLU A 12 22.76 1.98 -18.90
CA GLU A 12 23.26 2.64 -17.68
C GLU A 12 22.87 4.11 -17.47
N ASP A 13 21.99 4.71 -18.27
CA ASP A 13 21.66 6.15 -18.20
C ASP A 13 20.18 6.49 -18.51
N GLN A 14 19.28 5.49 -18.56
CA GLN A 14 17.86 5.72 -18.83
C GLN A 14 16.95 5.34 -17.64
N TRP A 15 15.91 6.17 -17.46
CA TRP A 15 14.84 6.07 -16.46
C TRP A 15 14.20 4.69 -16.41
N SER A 16 14.76 3.80 -15.59
CA SER A 16 14.17 2.48 -15.40
C SER A 16 12.85 2.58 -14.66
N ILE A 17 11.79 2.07 -15.30
CA ILE A 17 10.42 2.05 -14.78
C ILE A 17 10.25 0.94 -13.71
N ALA A 18 11.21 0.00 -13.63
CA ALA A 18 11.18 -1.13 -12.72
C ALA A 18 11.02 -0.75 -11.23
N PRO A 19 11.82 0.16 -10.64
CA PRO A 19 11.64 0.59 -9.26
C PRO A 19 10.29 1.28 -9.01
N ASP A 20 9.80 2.06 -9.98
CA ASP A 20 8.51 2.75 -9.88
C ASP A 20 7.34 1.76 -9.88
N LEU A 21 7.40 0.73 -10.73
CA LEU A 21 6.42 -0.37 -10.71
C LEU A 21 6.46 -1.11 -9.38
N LEU A 22 7.65 -1.35 -8.84
CA LEU A 22 7.83 -2.11 -7.60
C LEU A 22 7.23 -1.35 -6.41
N ILE A 23 7.50 -0.03 -6.30
CA ILE A 23 6.92 0.85 -5.27
C ILE A 23 5.40 0.90 -5.34
N VAL A 24 4.82 0.81 -6.52
CA VAL A 24 3.37 0.98 -6.71
C VAL A 24 2.61 -0.34 -6.62
N ILE A 25 3.18 -1.43 -7.12
CA ILE A 25 2.59 -2.77 -7.05
C ILE A 25 2.65 -3.32 -5.63
N PHE A 26 3.75 -3.13 -4.90
CA PHE A 26 3.89 -3.71 -3.55
C PHE A 26 2.74 -3.30 -2.61
N PRO A 27 2.44 -2.00 -2.41
CA PRO A 27 1.34 -1.56 -1.55
C PRO A 27 -0.03 -2.04 -2.05
N SER A 28 -0.19 -2.17 -3.37
CA SER A 28 -1.44 -2.64 -3.99
C SER A 28 -1.72 -4.11 -3.69
N VAL A 29 -0.66 -4.93 -3.71
CA VAL A 29 -0.70 -6.36 -3.40
C VAL A 29 -0.97 -6.60 -1.91
N LEU A 30 -0.59 -5.68 -1.00
CA LEU A 30 -0.86 -5.80 0.44
C LEU A 30 -2.35 -5.84 0.80
N GLY A 31 -3.21 -5.21 0.01
CA GLY A 31 -4.66 -5.36 0.21
C GLY A 31 -5.09 -6.81 0.00
N ILE A 32 -4.55 -7.50 -0.99
CA ILE A 32 -4.92 -8.89 -1.27
C ILE A 32 -4.13 -9.80 -0.34
N SER A 33 -4.57 -9.96 0.91
CA SER A 33 -4.07 -11.03 1.77
C SER A 33 -4.30 -12.38 1.06
N PHE A 34 -3.25 -13.01 0.53
CA PHE A 34 -3.31 -14.30 -0.19
C PHE A 34 -3.60 -15.49 0.73
N THR A 35 -4.59 -15.38 1.60
CA THR A 35 -5.06 -16.49 2.43
C THR A 35 -6.21 -17.21 1.72
N LYS A 36 -6.33 -18.54 1.87
CA LYS A 36 -7.40 -19.35 1.24
C LYS A 36 -8.80 -18.79 1.48
N ASP A 37 -9.05 -18.20 2.64
CA ASP A 37 -10.33 -17.56 2.99
C ASP A 37 -10.64 -16.33 2.11
N TYR A 38 -9.59 -15.62 1.69
CA TYR A 38 -9.64 -14.54 0.72
C TYR A 38 -9.58 -15.06 -0.72
N LEU A 39 -9.56 -16.34 -1.04
CA LEU A 39 -9.78 -16.78 -2.44
C LEU A 39 -11.24 -17.15 -2.69
N ASN A 40 -11.96 -17.47 -1.60
CA ASN A 40 -13.37 -17.79 -1.64
C ASN A 40 -14.32 -16.58 -1.54
N TYR A 41 -13.82 -15.32 -1.47
CA TYR A 41 -14.69 -14.13 -1.32
C TYR A 41 -15.64 -13.89 -2.50
N ILE A 42 -15.33 -14.41 -3.69
CA ILE A 42 -16.19 -14.27 -4.89
C ILE A 42 -17.45 -15.12 -4.73
N LYS A 43 -17.30 -16.29 -4.10
CA LYS A 43 -18.33 -17.31 -4.02
C LYS A 43 -19.07 -17.28 -2.68
N ASN A 44 -18.39 -16.87 -1.61
CA ASN A 44 -18.92 -16.73 -0.26
C ASN A 44 -18.62 -15.32 0.25
N ASP A 45 -19.63 -14.60 0.74
CA ASP A 45 -19.40 -13.29 1.39
C ASP A 45 -18.76 -13.47 2.78
N THR A 46 -17.50 -13.88 2.78
CA THR A 46 -16.75 -14.28 3.98
C THR A 46 -16.63 -13.14 4.98
N PHE A 47 -16.45 -11.90 4.51
CA PHE A 47 -16.32 -10.73 5.39
C PHE A 47 -17.63 -10.39 6.10
N THR A 48 -18.76 -10.41 5.38
CA THR A 48 -20.08 -10.17 5.98
C THR A 48 -20.43 -11.29 6.97
N LYS A 49 -20.16 -12.56 6.65
CA LYS A 49 -20.37 -13.69 7.57
C LYS A 49 -19.49 -13.60 8.82
N ARG A 50 -18.22 -13.22 8.66
CA ARG A 50 -17.28 -13.04 9.78
C ARG A 50 -17.74 -11.91 10.72
N MET A 51 -18.20 -10.79 10.16
CA MET A 51 -18.74 -9.68 10.96
C MET A 51 -20.06 -10.04 11.66
N ALA A 52 -20.94 -10.81 11.01
CA ALA A 52 -22.14 -11.34 11.64
C ALA A 52 -21.82 -12.25 12.83
N LEU A 53 -20.83 -13.13 12.68
CA LEU A 53 -20.34 -13.98 13.77
C LEU A 53 -19.76 -13.16 14.92
N TYR A 54 -18.93 -12.15 14.65
CA TYR A 54 -18.37 -11.30 15.70
C TYR A 54 -19.45 -10.52 16.48
N ARG A 55 -20.58 -10.18 15.85
CA ARG A 55 -21.73 -9.57 16.57
C ARG A 55 -22.49 -10.53 17.49
N THR A 56 -22.37 -11.85 17.28
CA THR A 56 -22.94 -12.83 18.21
C THR A 56 -22.05 -13.09 19.43
N MET A 57 -20.79 -12.64 19.38
CA MET A 57 -19.87 -12.74 20.50
C MET A 57 -20.01 -11.49 21.40
N PRO A 58 -19.70 -11.59 22.70
CA PRO A 58 -19.70 -10.44 23.62
C PRO A 58 -18.44 -9.56 23.42
N ILE A 59 -18.14 -9.19 22.17
CA ILE A 59 -16.96 -8.41 21.79
C ILE A 59 -17.44 -7.09 21.19
N ARG A 60 -16.79 -5.98 21.56
CA ARG A 60 -17.16 -4.66 21.05
C ARG A 60 -16.68 -4.51 19.60
N ILE A 61 -17.46 -3.82 18.76
CA ILE A 61 -17.11 -3.63 17.34
C ILE A 61 -15.78 -2.86 17.22
N GLU A 62 -15.54 -1.93 18.16
CA GLU A 62 -14.31 -1.15 18.26
C GLU A 62 -13.07 -2.03 18.45
N GLU A 63 -13.18 -3.11 19.23
CA GLU A 63 -12.10 -4.05 19.51
C GLU A 63 -11.76 -4.87 18.26
N VAL A 64 -12.78 -5.31 17.51
CA VAL A 64 -12.60 -6.03 16.24
C VAL A 64 -11.92 -5.13 15.21
N VAL A 65 -12.37 -3.88 15.08
CA VAL A 65 -11.78 -2.90 14.17
C VAL A 65 -10.34 -2.61 14.58
N LEU A 66 -10.08 -2.36 15.86
CA LEU A 66 -8.74 -2.08 16.38
C LEU A 66 -7.79 -3.25 16.12
N ALA A 67 -8.21 -4.49 16.39
CA ALA A 67 -7.40 -5.68 16.12
C ALA A 67 -7.05 -5.80 14.64
N ARG A 68 -7.98 -5.43 13.74
CA ARG A 68 -7.72 -5.47 12.29
C ARG A 68 -6.74 -4.40 11.84
N PHE A 69 -6.89 -3.18 12.35
CA PHE A 69 -5.91 -2.11 12.11
C PHE A 69 -4.53 -2.51 12.66
N LEU A 70 -4.42 -3.01 13.90
CA LEU A 70 -3.12 -3.46 14.44
C LEU A 70 -2.45 -4.54 13.58
N ASN A 71 -3.22 -5.55 13.13
CA ASN A 71 -2.70 -6.59 12.26
C ASN A 71 -2.14 -5.99 10.95
N ILE A 72 -2.88 -5.06 10.32
CA ILE A 72 -2.40 -4.46 9.07
C ILE A 72 -1.19 -3.53 9.29
N ILE A 73 -1.01 -2.89 10.46
CA ILE A 73 0.24 -2.16 10.79
C ILE A 73 1.42 -3.11 10.77
N ILE A 74 1.31 -4.23 11.47
CA ILE A 74 2.40 -5.21 11.59
C ILE A 74 2.78 -5.74 10.20
N CYS A 75 1.77 -6.08 9.40
CA CYS A 75 1.97 -6.47 8.01
C CYS A 75 2.62 -5.37 7.18
N THR A 76 2.16 -4.12 7.29
CA THR A 76 2.75 -2.97 6.57
C THR A 76 4.22 -2.79 6.93
N ILE A 77 4.59 -2.82 8.21
CA ILE A 77 5.99 -2.69 8.64
C ILE A 77 6.85 -3.80 8.04
N TYR A 78 6.42 -5.05 8.17
CA TYR A 78 7.16 -6.20 7.63
C TYR A 78 7.36 -6.09 6.10
N ASN A 79 6.31 -5.68 5.39
CA ASN A 79 6.36 -5.54 3.94
C ASN A 79 7.21 -4.35 3.50
N THR A 80 7.13 -3.21 4.19
CA THR A 80 7.99 -2.06 3.87
C THR A 80 9.47 -2.39 4.13
N LEU A 81 9.80 -3.16 5.17
CA LEU A 81 11.17 -3.66 5.40
C LEU A 81 11.64 -4.63 4.30
N THR A 82 10.75 -5.50 3.84
CA THR A 82 11.04 -6.41 2.72
C THR A 82 11.27 -5.63 1.42
N LEU A 83 10.38 -4.69 1.13
CA LEU A 83 10.44 -3.79 -0.02
C LEU A 83 11.72 -2.95 -0.01
N PHE A 84 12.09 -2.42 1.14
CA PHE A 84 13.35 -1.71 1.35
C PHE A 84 14.55 -2.56 0.97
N THR A 85 14.60 -3.80 1.46
CA THR A 85 15.72 -4.70 1.18
C THR A 85 15.82 -4.98 -0.33
N VAL A 86 14.71 -5.26 -0.99
CA VAL A 86 14.67 -5.51 -2.45
C VAL A 86 15.06 -4.27 -3.23
N LEU A 87 14.52 -3.10 -2.89
CA LEU A 87 14.84 -1.84 -3.57
C LEU A 87 16.29 -1.43 -3.34
N TYR A 88 16.90 -1.75 -2.20
CA TYR A 88 18.30 -1.43 -1.91
C TYR A 88 19.22 -2.19 -2.86
N PHE A 89 19.04 -3.50 -2.98
CA PHE A 89 19.80 -4.33 -3.91
C PHE A 89 19.58 -3.93 -5.38
N LEU A 90 18.36 -3.52 -5.73
CA LEU A 90 18.05 -3.06 -7.09
C LEU A 90 18.71 -1.70 -7.37
N THR A 91 18.67 -0.77 -6.41
CA THR A 91 19.13 0.61 -6.56
C THR A 91 20.66 0.73 -6.48
N GLU A 92 21.33 0.00 -5.59
CA GLU A 92 22.80 -0.07 -5.56
C GLU A 92 23.34 -0.57 -6.91
N ARG A 93 22.68 -1.56 -7.49
CA ARG A 93 23.04 -2.13 -8.80
C ARG A 93 22.78 -1.18 -9.97
N MET A 94 21.94 -0.16 -9.77
CA MET A 94 21.55 0.79 -10.81
C MET A 94 22.25 2.14 -10.73
N ASN A 95 22.64 2.60 -9.53
CA ASN A 95 23.14 3.97 -9.34
C ASN A 95 24.44 4.12 -8.52
N GLY A 96 25.06 3.03 -8.05
CA GLY A 96 26.44 2.99 -7.54
C GLY A 96 26.84 3.89 -6.35
N ALA A 97 26.02 4.86 -5.92
CA ALA A 97 26.43 5.90 -4.98
C ALA A 97 25.24 6.59 -4.27
N LEU A 98 24.15 5.88 -3.97
CA LEU A 98 23.11 6.47 -3.12
C LEU A 98 23.57 6.43 -1.66
N THR A 99 23.79 7.59 -1.06
CA THR A 99 24.14 7.72 0.36
C THR A 99 23.04 7.08 1.23
N LEU A 100 23.42 6.30 2.25
CA LEU A 100 22.48 5.51 3.07
C LEU A 100 21.38 6.37 3.75
N ILE A 101 21.71 7.61 4.09
CA ILE A 101 20.84 8.54 4.83
C ILE A 101 19.59 8.96 4.04
N PRO A 102 19.70 9.52 2.83
CA PRO A 102 18.51 9.83 2.02
C PRO A 102 17.72 8.57 1.66
N TYR A 103 18.36 7.41 1.56
CA TYR A 103 17.64 6.16 1.32
C TYR A 103 16.74 5.74 2.50
N ILE A 104 17.21 5.90 3.74
CA ILE A 104 16.40 5.65 4.95
C ILE A 104 15.21 6.62 4.99
N GLY A 105 15.42 7.91 4.73
CA GLY A 105 14.35 8.90 4.71
C GLY A 105 13.29 8.63 3.62
N PHE A 106 13.73 8.20 2.44
CA PHE A 106 12.83 7.74 1.36
C PHE A 106 11.97 6.56 1.82
N THR A 107 12.56 5.60 2.54
CA THR A 107 11.86 4.41 3.04
C THR A 107 10.78 4.77 4.05
N ILE A 108 11.09 5.68 4.97
CA ILE A 108 10.12 6.21 5.94
C ILE A 108 8.98 6.95 5.21
N THR A 109 9.29 7.63 4.12
CA THR A 109 8.28 8.27 3.26
C THR A 109 7.30 7.25 2.69
N LEU A 110 7.81 6.11 2.22
CA LEU A 110 7.00 4.99 1.73
C LEU A 110 6.18 4.30 2.82
N VAL A 111 6.65 4.27 4.08
CA VAL A 111 5.85 3.77 5.22
C VAL A 111 4.58 4.60 5.36
N GLY A 112 4.71 5.94 5.35
CA GLY A 112 3.57 6.85 5.44
C GLY A 112 2.56 6.63 4.31
N TYR A 113 3.03 6.48 3.07
CA TYR A 113 2.18 6.15 1.93
C TYR A 113 1.46 4.78 2.10
N SER A 114 2.19 3.76 2.57
CA SER A 114 1.63 2.43 2.80
C SER A 114 0.56 2.43 3.90
N MET A 115 0.74 3.25 4.94
CA MET A 115 -0.26 3.45 5.99
C MET A 115 -1.58 3.99 5.43
N ILE A 116 -1.52 4.97 4.52
CA ILE A 116 -2.70 5.55 3.87
C ILE A 116 -3.47 4.47 3.08
N MET A 117 -2.76 3.70 2.26
CA MET A 117 -3.37 2.63 1.45
C MET A 117 -3.97 1.52 2.31
N SER A 118 -3.25 1.10 3.35
CA SER A 118 -3.73 0.06 4.27
C SER A 118 -4.97 0.48 5.07
N ALA A 119 -5.08 1.75 5.47
CA ALA A 119 -6.30 2.27 6.11
C ALA A 119 -7.51 2.21 5.16
N CYS A 120 -7.32 2.57 3.88
CA CYS A 120 -8.35 2.40 2.84
C CYS A 120 -8.75 0.92 2.69
N TYR A 121 -7.79 0.00 2.68
CA TYR A 121 -8.10 -1.42 2.59
C TYR A 121 -8.92 -1.94 3.75
N VAL A 122 -8.58 -1.59 5.00
CA VAL A 122 -9.38 -2.00 6.17
C VAL A 122 -10.79 -1.44 6.10
N TYR A 123 -10.96 -0.19 5.68
CA TYR A 123 -12.28 0.42 5.50
C TYR A 123 -13.13 -0.37 4.50
N TYR A 124 -12.58 -0.73 3.34
CA TYR A 124 -13.32 -1.50 2.35
C TYR A 124 -13.57 -2.94 2.79
N GLU A 125 -12.63 -3.55 3.50
CA GLU A 125 -12.72 -4.94 3.98
C GLU A 125 -13.84 -5.12 5.01
N LEU A 126 -13.92 -4.21 5.99
CA LEU A 126 -14.93 -4.29 7.06
C LEU A 126 -16.26 -3.66 6.63
N GLY A 127 -16.20 -2.65 5.76
CA GLY A 127 -17.35 -1.83 5.38
C GLY A 127 -18.22 -2.40 4.26
N TYR A 128 -17.70 -3.29 3.42
CA TYR A 128 -18.40 -3.78 2.23
C TYR A 128 -18.36 -5.31 2.11
N SER A 129 -18.98 -5.84 1.05
CA SER A 129 -18.90 -7.27 0.71
C SER A 129 -17.57 -7.60 0.04
N GLY A 130 -17.15 -8.87 0.13
CA GLY A 130 -15.88 -9.31 -0.45
C GLY A 130 -15.74 -9.05 -1.96
N LYS A 131 -16.84 -9.06 -2.70
CA LYS A 131 -16.85 -8.72 -4.13
C LYS A 131 -16.51 -7.24 -4.39
N ARG A 132 -17.08 -6.32 -3.59
CA ARG A 132 -16.79 -4.89 -3.70
C ARG A 132 -15.34 -4.61 -3.29
N TYR A 133 -14.88 -5.26 -2.23
CA TYR A 133 -13.49 -5.18 -1.79
C TYR A 133 -12.50 -5.54 -2.91
N LEU A 134 -12.68 -6.69 -3.57
CA LEU A 134 -11.82 -7.06 -4.70
C LEU A 134 -11.92 -6.05 -5.83
N MET A 135 -13.13 -5.66 -6.24
CA MET A 135 -13.30 -4.73 -7.36
C MET A 135 -12.59 -3.41 -7.08
N THR A 136 -12.72 -2.86 -5.86
CA THR A 136 -12.01 -1.66 -5.45
C THR A 136 -10.50 -1.85 -5.47
N ASN A 137 -9.99 -2.98 -4.97
CA ASN A 137 -8.54 -3.21 -4.97
C ASN A 137 -7.99 -3.36 -6.39
N PHE A 138 -8.71 -4.05 -7.27
CA PHE A 138 -8.34 -4.19 -8.68
C PHE A 138 -8.36 -2.84 -9.41
N VAL A 139 -9.39 -2.03 -9.18
CA VAL A 139 -9.47 -0.66 -9.73
C VAL A 139 -8.33 0.21 -9.20
N MET A 140 -8.05 0.19 -7.90
CA MET A 140 -6.93 0.94 -7.31
C MET A 140 -5.59 0.52 -7.91
N THR A 141 -5.35 -0.79 -8.04
CA THR A 141 -4.12 -1.34 -8.64
C THR A 141 -3.98 -0.90 -10.10
N ILE A 142 -5.06 -0.96 -10.89
CA ILE A 142 -5.03 -0.52 -12.29
C ILE A 142 -4.78 0.99 -12.40
N LEU A 143 -5.45 1.81 -11.59
CA LEU A 143 -5.24 3.26 -11.60
C LEU A 143 -3.80 3.61 -11.28
N LEU A 144 -3.24 2.96 -10.27
CA LEU A 144 -1.85 3.11 -9.87
C LEU A 144 -0.87 2.65 -10.97
N LEU A 145 -1.16 1.55 -11.65
CA LEU A 145 -0.37 1.07 -12.78
C LEU A 145 -0.42 2.05 -13.97
N ILE A 146 -1.59 2.63 -14.26
CA ILE A 146 -1.74 3.68 -15.28
C ILE A 146 -0.88 4.90 -14.92
N VAL A 147 -0.88 5.33 -13.66
CA VAL A 147 -0.04 6.45 -13.19
C VAL A 147 1.44 6.18 -13.46
N VAL A 148 1.93 4.97 -13.18
CA VAL A 148 3.33 4.60 -13.45
C VAL A 148 3.63 4.58 -14.94
N ILE A 149 2.73 4.02 -15.77
CA ILE A 149 2.92 4.01 -17.23
C ILE A 149 2.96 5.44 -17.78
N VAL A 150 2.04 6.31 -17.36
CA VAL A 150 1.98 7.71 -17.80
C VAL A 150 3.24 8.45 -17.36
N ALA A 151 3.68 8.25 -16.11
CA ALA A 151 4.93 8.83 -15.61
C ALA A 151 6.14 8.37 -16.44
N GLY A 152 6.21 7.07 -16.78
CA GLY A 152 7.25 6.52 -17.65
C GLY A 152 7.25 7.11 -19.06
N VAL A 153 6.07 7.31 -19.67
CA VAL A 153 5.95 7.97 -21.00
C VAL A 153 6.41 9.43 -20.96
N LEU A 154 6.22 10.11 -19.83
CA LEU A 154 6.68 11.48 -19.60
C LEU A 154 8.18 11.57 -19.21
N ASN A 155 8.92 10.45 -19.23
CA ASN A 155 10.29 10.34 -18.72
C ASN A 155 10.43 10.82 -17.26
N TRP A 156 9.38 10.61 -16.47
CA TRP A 156 9.32 11.03 -15.08
C TRP A 156 9.40 9.81 -14.17
N SER A 157 10.50 9.66 -13.43
CA SER A 157 10.57 8.62 -12.37
C SER A 157 10.12 9.14 -11.02
N ILE A 158 9.15 8.42 -10.44
CA ILE A 158 8.59 8.68 -9.11
C ILE A 158 9.66 8.44 -8.04
N THR A 159 10.41 7.34 -8.16
CA THR A 159 11.48 6.96 -7.23
C THR A 159 12.56 8.03 -7.19
N GLN A 160 13.02 8.49 -8.35
CA GLN A 160 14.06 9.51 -8.42
C GLN A 160 13.58 10.85 -7.84
N HIS A 161 12.33 11.24 -8.08
CA HIS A 161 11.78 12.47 -7.50
C HIS A 161 11.63 12.40 -5.98
N LEU A 162 11.23 11.24 -5.44
CA LEU A 162 11.17 11.05 -3.99
C LEU A 162 12.57 11.08 -3.36
N ILE A 163 13.58 10.50 -4.02
CA ILE A 163 14.98 10.55 -3.56
C ILE A 163 15.54 11.97 -3.64
N GLN A 164 15.35 12.68 -4.76
CA GLN A 164 15.80 14.06 -4.93
C GLN A 164 15.12 14.99 -3.92
N GLY A 165 13.81 14.81 -3.72
CA GLY A 165 13.07 15.50 -2.66
C GLY A 165 13.69 15.24 -1.29
N GLN A 166 14.08 13.99 -1.01
CA GLN A 166 14.73 13.64 0.26
C GLN A 166 16.09 14.32 0.45
N VAL A 167 16.86 14.52 -0.62
CA VAL A 167 18.11 15.30 -0.59
C VAL A 167 17.82 16.79 -0.36
N GLN A 168 16.77 17.33 -0.98
CA GLN A 168 16.43 18.75 -0.90
C GLN A 168 15.80 19.16 0.44
N TYR A 169 14.82 18.40 0.92
CA TYR A 169 14.02 18.72 2.13
C TYR A 169 14.51 17.97 3.38
N GLY A 170 15.42 17.01 3.22
CA GLY A 170 15.98 16.24 4.32
C GLY A 170 14.90 15.53 5.16
N PRO A 171 14.93 15.62 6.50
CA PRO A 171 14.02 14.88 7.37
C PRO A 171 12.57 15.40 7.36
N LEU A 172 12.28 16.53 6.70
CA LEU A 172 10.92 17.09 6.66
C LEU A 172 9.94 16.21 5.88
N LEU A 173 10.36 15.66 4.74
CA LEU A 173 9.54 14.77 3.92
C LEU A 173 9.02 13.54 4.68
N PRO A 174 9.88 12.74 5.35
CA PRO A 174 9.43 11.58 6.11
C PRO A 174 8.62 11.95 7.35
N ALA A 175 8.89 13.11 7.96
CA ALA A 175 8.07 13.58 9.07
C ALA A 175 6.64 13.90 8.61
N VAL A 176 6.50 14.60 7.48
CA VAL A 176 5.19 14.94 6.90
C VAL A 176 4.44 13.68 6.45
N SER A 177 5.12 12.73 5.81
CA SER A 177 4.48 11.48 5.37
C SER A 177 3.95 10.66 6.55
N ILE A 178 4.70 10.57 7.65
CA ILE A 178 4.25 9.89 8.88
C ILE A 178 3.07 10.63 9.47
N LEU A 179 3.13 11.96 9.57
CA LEU A 179 2.02 12.74 10.13
C LEU A 179 0.73 12.51 9.33
N ILE A 180 0.80 12.55 7.99
CA ILE A 180 -0.34 12.25 7.12
C ILE A 180 -0.78 10.78 7.29
N GLY A 181 0.17 9.84 7.39
CA GLY A 181 -0.11 8.43 7.66
C GLY A 181 -0.86 8.21 8.98
N CYS A 182 -0.43 8.84 10.06
CA CYS A 182 -1.09 8.78 11.37
C CYS A 182 -2.48 9.43 11.34
N LEU A 183 -2.63 10.58 10.66
CA LEU A 183 -3.92 11.26 10.51
C LEU A 183 -4.92 10.41 9.72
N THR A 184 -4.50 9.86 8.59
CA THR A 184 -5.34 8.97 7.78
C THR A 184 -5.68 7.69 8.51
N TRP A 185 -4.77 7.16 9.32
CA TRP A 185 -5.03 6.01 10.19
C TRP A 185 -6.10 6.30 11.23
N TYR A 186 -5.94 7.39 11.98
CA TYR A 186 -6.89 7.82 13.00
C TYR A 186 -8.26 8.10 12.39
N ALA A 187 -8.31 8.83 11.27
CA ALA A 187 -9.53 9.08 10.52
C ALA A 187 -10.16 7.77 10.03
N GLY A 188 -9.37 6.87 9.43
CA GLY A 188 -9.80 5.58 8.92
C GLY A 188 -10.43 4.70 10.00
N TYR A 189 -9.84 4.65 11.19
CA TYR A 189 -10.40 3.95 12.35
C TYR A 189 -11.79 4.48 12.73
N HIS A 190 -11.93 5.79 12.93
CA HIS A 190 -13.21 6.40 13.31
C HIS A 190 -14.27 6.31 12.22
N ILE A 191 -13.90 6.50 10.96
CA ILE A 191 -14.81 6.39 9.81
C ILE A 191 -15.33 4.94 9.70
N THR A 192 -14.44 3.95 9.87
CA THR A 192 -14.81 2.53 9.80
C THR A 192 -15.81 2.15 10.89
N ILE A 193 -15.59 2.60 12.12
CA ILE A 193 -16.53 2.36 13.24
C ILE A 193 -17.89 3.00 12.97
N ARG A 194 -17.91 4.28 12.57
CA ARG A 194 -19.16 5.00 12.26
C ARG A 194 -19.95 4.31 11.15
N HIS A 195 -19.25 3.82 10.12
CA HIS A 195 -19.87 3.09 9.02
C HIS A 195 -20.44 1.74 9.47
N LEU A 196 -19.72 1.01 10.33
CA LEU A 196 -20.17 -0.28 10.88
C LEU A 196 -21.40 -0.17 11.79
N TYR A 197 -21.52 0.91 12.56
CA TYR A 197 -22.70 1.16 13.38
C TYR A 197 -23.97 1.39 12.56
N ARG A 198 -23.84 1.94 11.35
CA ARG A 198 -24.97 2.18 10.43
C ARG A 198 -25.32 0.98 9.55
N ARG A 199 -24.51 -0.07 9.55
CA ARG A 199 -24.69 -1.23 8.66
C ARG A 199 -25.65 -2.24 9.30
N GLU A 200 -26.82 -2.39 8.69
CA GLU A 200 -27.71 -3.52 8.90
C GLU A 200 -27.16 -4.73 8.13
N PHE A 201 -26.79 -5.78 8.87
CA PHE A 201 -26.35 -7.05 8.28
C PHE A 201 -27.61 -7.90 8.10
N ARG A 202 -28.09 -7.99 6.85
CA ARG A 202 -29.18 -8.88 6.44
C ARG A 202 -28.62 -10.13 5.76
#